data_AF-A0A662J9H7-F1
#
_entry.id   AF-A0A662J9H7-F1
#
_cell.length_a   1.000
_cell.length_b   1.000
_cell.length_c   1.000
_cell.angle_alpha   90.00
_cell.angle_beta   90.00
_cell.angle_gamma   90.00
#
_symmetry.space_group_name_H-M   'P 1'
#
loop_
_entity.id
_entity.type
_entity.pdbx_description
1 polymer ?
#
loop_
_entity_poly.entity_id
_entity_poly.type
_entity_poly.pdbx_seq_one_letter_code
_entity_poly.pdbx_strand_id
1 'polypeptide(L)'
;MFQEARGELLAKSLLTDVVKALSLMVAYNKTTIDKLGLVAERAKNPVVKAYASYALHEVAKISKLLELAVGRLDVEGLKVSDAEEERLIGGQALSLIHELHEILDKLRLRVTKARLTRFATIGRELAKLLAVQGMAYAKVVEDAGRDPWAAKAIRRASKELLSMSSKLKLMKRALALFSLLAS
;
A
#
# COMPACT_ATOMS: atom_id res chain seq x y z
N MET A 1 -11.81 -38.29 -0.65
CA MET A 1 -12.93 -37.74 -1.43
C MET A 1 -13.63 -36.53 -0.79
N PHE A 2 -14.40 -36.66 0.32
CA PHE A 2 -15.09 -35.48 0.91
C PHE A 2 -14.16 -34.43 1.55
N GLN A 3 -13.02 -34.85 2.14
CA GLN A 3 -12.05 -33.92 2.72
C GLN A 3 -11.24 -33.16 1.66
N GLU A 4 -10.92 -33.81 0.53
CA GLU A 4 -10.19 -33.19 -0.59
C GLU A 4 -11.06 -32.15 -1.30
N ALA A 5 -12.33 -32.47 -1.58
CA ALA A 5 -13.28 -31.52 -2.18
C ALA A 5 -13.51 -30.28 -1.30
N ARG A 6 -13.55 -30.46 0.03
CA ARG A 6 -13.66 -29.34 0.99
C ARG A 6 -12.38 -28.49 1.01
N GLY A 7 -11.21 -29.11 0.91
CA GLY A 7 -9.92 -28.41 0.82
C GLY A 7 -9.80 -27.54 -0.44
N GLU A 8 -10.21 -28.06 -1.59
CA GLU A 8 -10.20 -27.32 -2.85
C GLU A 8 -11.16 -26.12 -2.86
N LEU A 9 -12.36 -26.28 -2.29
CA LEU A 9 -13.34 -25.19 -2.15
C LEU A 9 -12.81 -24.05 -1.26
N LEU A 10 -12.18 -24.39 -0.13
CA LEU A 10 -11.58 -23.40 0.77
C LEU A 10 -10.42 -22.66 0.11
N ALA A 11 -9.56 -23.38 -0.62
CA ALA A 11 -8.43 -22.80 -1.35
C ALA A 11 -8.90 -21.79 -2.43
N LYS A 12 -9.95 -22.14 -3.18
CA LYS A 12 -10.56 -21.24 -4.17
C LYS A 12 -11.14 -19.98 -3.53
N SER A 13 -11.90 -20.12 -2.44
CA SER A 13 -12.46 -18.98 -1.72
C SER A 13 -11.38 -18.03 -1.19
N LEU A 14 -10.30 -18.60 -0.62
CA LEU A 14 -9.19 -17.80 -0.08
C LEU A 14 -8.42 -17.09 -1.20
N LEU A 15 -8.22 -17.74 -2.35
CA LEU A 15 -7.59 -17.11 -3.51
C LEU A 15 -8.43 -15.94 -4.03
N THR A 16 -9.75 -16.10 -4.13
CA THR A 16 -10.66 -15.01 -4.53
C THR A 16 -10.55 -13.81 -3.59
N ASP A 17 -10.50 -14.06 -2.27
CA ASP A 17 -10.31 -13.00 -1.28
C ASP A 17 -8.98 -12.26 -1.46
N VAL A 18 -7.89 -13.00 -1.69
CA VAL A 18 -6.60 -12.38 -1.98
C VAL A 18 -6.67 -11.51 -3.22
N VAL A 19 -7.30 -11.98 -4.30
CA VAL A 19 -7.40 -11.18 -5.53
C VAL A 19 -8.23 -9.92 -5.30
N LYS A 20 -9.37 -10.00 -4.59
CA LYS A 20 -10.16 -8.82 -4.20
C LYS A 20 -9.30 -7.82 -3.41
N ALA A 21 -8.55 -8.29 -2.41
CA ALA A 21 -7.70 -7.44 -1.59
C ALA A 21 -6.60 -6.75 -2.42
N LEU A 22 -5.93 -7.48 -3.32
CA LEU A 22 -4.91 -6.91 -4.21
C LEU A 22 -5.50 -5.86 -5.15
N SER A 23 -6.70 -6.09 -5.69
CA SER A 23 -7.41 -5.13 -6.53
C SER A 23 -7.78 -3.85 -5.78
N LEU A 24 -8.24 -3.95 -4.52
CA LEU A 24 -8.46 -2.79 -3.66
C LEU A 24 -7.16 -2.02 -3.42
N MET A 25 -6.05 -2.71 -3.13
CA MET A 25 -4.75 -2.06 -2.95
C MET A 25 -4.28 -1.32 -4.21
N VAL A 26 -4.53 -1.87 -5.41
CA VAL A 26 -4.28 -1.17 -6.68
C VAL A 26 -5.12 0.09 -6.79
N ALA A 27 -6.42 0.02 -6.46
CA ALA A 27 -7.29 1.19 -6.48
C ALA A 27 -6.81 2.30 -5.52
N TYR A 28 -6.45 1.93 -4.28
CA TYR A 28 -5.88 2.87 -3.30
C TYR A 28 -4.55 3.48 -3.77
N ASN A 29 -3.68 2.67 -4.38
CA ASN A 29 -2.43 3.17 -4.93
C ASN A 29 -2.67 4.18 -6.05
N LYS A 30 -3.65 3.96 -6.94
CA LYS A 30 -4.00 4.93 -7.99
C LYS A 30 -4.40 6.28 -7.39
N THR A 31 -5.34 6.29 -6.44
CA THR A 31 -5.74 7.55 -5.78
C THR A 31 -4.57 8.19 -5.02
N THR A 32 -3.68 7.40 -4.43
CA THR A 32 -2.48 7.90 -3.74
C THR A 32 -1.49 8.54 -4.71
N ILE A 33 -1.26 7.92 -5.88
CA ILE A 33 -0.42 8.44 -6.97
C ILE A 33 -0.97 9.79 -7.44
N ASP A 34 -2.27 9.89 -7.71
CA ASP A 34 -2.88 11.14 -8.17
C ASP A 34 -2.68 12.27 -7.15
N LYS A 35 -2.94 12.00 -5.87
CA LYS A 35 -2.75 12.97 -4.80
C LYS A 35 -1.29 13.36 -4.61
N LEU A 36 -0.36 12.41 -4.67
CA LEU A 36 1.08 12.69 -4.59
C LEU A 36 1.58 13.50 -5.79
N GLY A 37 1.06 13.24 -6.99
CA GLY A 37 1.32 14.05 -8.18
C GLY A 37 0.92 15.51 -7.96
N LEU A 38 -0.30 15.75 -7.48
CA LEU A 38 -0.77 17.10 -7.14
C LEU A 38 0.08 17.78 -6.07
N VAL A 39 0.54 17.04 -5.05
CA VAL A 39 1.46 17.57 -4.03
C VAL A 39 2.80 17.95 -4.67
N ALA A 40 3.39 17.09 -5.51
CA ALA A 40 4.67 17.34 -6.16
C ALA A 40 4.62 18.54 -7.13
N GLU A 41 3.52 18.70 -7.86
CA GLU A 41 3.30 19.80 -8.80
C GLU A 41 3.13 21.15 -8.08
N ARG A 42 2.34 21.17 -7.00
CA ARG A 42 1.94 22.42 -6.32
C ARG A 42 2.89 22.84 -5.19
N ALA A 43 3.74 21.94 -4.71
CA ALA A 43 4.67 22.25 -3.63
C ALA A 43 5.70 23.29 -4.07
N LYS A 44 5.64 24.48 -3.44
CA LYS A 44 6.68 25.51 -3.57
C LYS A 44 7.97 25.15 -2.84
N ASN A 45 7.88 24.29 -1.82
CA ASN A 45 9.04 23.86 -1.04
C ASN A 45 9.78 22.71 -1.78
N PRO A 46 11.06 22.89 -2.14
CA PRO A 46 11.84 21.88 -2.87
C PRO A 46 11.94 20.52 -2.17
N VAL A 47 11.99 20.52 -0.84
CA VAL A 47 12.07 19.31 -0.03
C VAL A 47 10.77 18.51 -0.13
N VAL A 48 9.62 19.18 -0.07
CA VAL A 48 8.32 18.51 -0.24
C VAL A 48 8.16 17.97 -1.65
N LYS A 49 8.57 18.74 -2.65
CA LYS A 49 8.56 18.29 -4.05
C LYS A 49 9.39 17.02 -4.23
N ALA A 50 10.63 17.01 -3.72
CA ALA A 50 11.50 15.85 -3.78
C ALA A 50 10.90 14.62 -3.07
N TYR A 51 10.36 14.78 -1.86
CA TYR A 51 9.72 13.67 -1.14
C TYR A 51 8.44 13.17 -1.81
N ALA A 52 7.60 14.06 -2.31
CA ALA A 52 6.38 13.69 -3.02
C ALA A 52 6.71 12.94 -4.32
N SER A 53 7.67 13.43 -5.11
CA SER A 53 8.15 12.74 -6.32
C SER A 53 8.77 11.38 -6.01
N TYR A 54 9.54 11.29 -4.93
CA TYR A 54 10.08 10.01 -4.46
C TYR A 54 8.97 9.03 -4.07
N ALA A 55 8.02 9.45 -3.22
CA ALA A 55 6.92 8.60 -2.78
C ALA A 55 6.03 8.18 -3.97
N LEU A 56 5.78 9.10 -4.90
CA LEU A 56 5.04 8.84 -6.14
C LEU A 56 5.69 7.71 -6.94
N HIS A 57 7.01 7.77 -7.15
CA HIS A 57 7.75 6.73 -7.85
C HIS A 57 7.63 5.36 -7.17
N GLU A 58 7.80 5.31 -5.84
CA GLU A 58 7.72 4.04 -5.10
C GLU A 58 6.31 3.45 -5.14
N VAL A 59 5.27 4.25 -4.94
CA VAL A 59 3.87 3.78 -4.99
C VAL A 59 3.51 3.33 -6.40
N ALA A 60 3.95 4.04 -7.45
CA ALA A 60 3.74 3.61 -8.84
C ALA A 60 4.40 2.26 -9.14
N LYS A 61 5.64 2.06 -8.68
CA LYS A 61 6.35 0.79 -8.80
C LYS A 61 5.62 -0.35 -8.08
N ILE A 62 5.15 -0.12 -6.85
CA ILE A 62 4.38 -1.10 -6.08
C ILE A 62 3.06 -1.41 -6.80
N SER A 63 2.32 -0.39 -7.23
CA SER A 63 1.06 -0.54 -7.97
C SER A 63 1.26 -1.42 -9.20
N LYS A 64 2.33 -1.21 -9.97
CA LYS A 64 2.59 -2.00 -11.17
C LYS A 64 2.84 -3.48 -10.86
N LEU A 65 3.54 -3.78 -9.77
CA LEU A 65 3.78 -5.16 -9.33
C LEU A 65 2.47 -5.85 -8.91
N LEU A 66 1.57 -5.12 -8.24
CA LEU A 66 0.27 -5.64 -7.84
C LEU A 66 -0.66 -5.84 -9.05
N GLU A 67 -0.68 -4.90 -10.00
CA GLU A 67 -1.43 -5.05 -11.26
C GLU A 67 -0.97 -6.27 -12.05
N LEU A 68 0.35 -6.53 -12.12
CA LEU A 68 0.89 -7.73 -12.75
C LEU A 68 0.44 -9.00 -12.04
N ALA A 69 0.35 -8.99 -10.70
CA ALA A 69 -0.16 -10.13 -9.95
C ALA A 69 -1.66 -10.35 -10.22
N VAL A 70 -2.48 -9.29 -10.14
CA VAL A 70 -3.93 -9.36 -10.37
C VAL A 70 -4.24 -9.82 -11.79
N GLY A 71 -3.58 -9.24 -12.81
CA GLY A 71 -3.82 -9.61 -14.21
C GLY A 71 -3.45 -11.05 -14.55
N ARG A 72 -2.56 -11.68 -13.77
CA ARG A 72 -2.25 -13.11 -13.90
C ARG A 72 -3.26 -14.03 -13.21
N LEU A 73 -3.95 -13.52 -12.20
CA LEU A 73 -4.92 -14.29 -11.43
C LEU A 73 -6.33 -14.26 -12.05
N ASP A 74 -6.50 -13.52 -13.16
CA ASP A 74 -7.66 -13.52 -14.06
C ASP A 74 -9.02 -13.38 -13.36
N VAL A 75 -9.19 -12.30 -12.60
CA VAL A 75 -10.46 -11.99 -11.94
C VAL A 75 -10.88 -10.56 -12.25
N GLU A 76 -11.92 -10.44 -13.07
CA GLU A 76 -12.54 -9.15 -13.39
C GLU A 76 -13.82 -8.92 -12.57
N GLY A 77 -14.12 -7.63 -12.32
CA GLY A 77 -15.49 -7.20 -12.02
C GLY A 77 -16.05 -7.47 -10.62
N LEU A 78 -15.22 -7.79 -9.62
CA LEU A 78 -15.73 -8.02 -8.26
C LEU A 78 -16.02 -6.69 -7.55
N LYS A 79 -17.30 -6.37 -7.39
CA LYS A 79 -17.73 -5.37 -6.41
C LYS A 79 -17.47 -5.90 -5.02
N VAL A 80 -16.82 -5.08 -4.19
CA VAL A 80 -16.54 -5.38 -2.79
C VAL A 80 -17.35 -4.40 -1.95
N SER A 81 -18.11 -4.90 -0.99
CA SER A 81 -18.81 -4.08 0.00
C SER A 81 -17.86 -3.51 1.05
N ASP A 82 -18.22 -2.43 1.73
CA ASP A 82 -17.40 -1.83 2.80
C ASP A 82 -17.02 -2.84 3.89
N ALA A 83 -17.96 -3.72 4.28
CA ALA A 83 -17.71 -4.77 5.27
C ALA A 83 -16.72 -5.84 4.76
N GLU A 84 -16.79 -6.19 3.48
CA GLU A 84 -15.80 -7.08 2.87
C GLU A 84 -14.44 -6.41 2.76
N GLU A 85 -14.40 -5.13 2.41
CA GLU A 85 -13.17 -4.36 2.34
C GLU A 85 -12.46 -4.31 3.71
N GLU A 86 -13.21 -4.06 4.79
CA GLU A 86 -12.67 -4.12 6.15
C GLU A 86 -12.14 -5.49 6.52
N ARG A 87 -12.86 -6.56 6.17
CA ARG A 87 -12.41 -7.93 6.41
C ARG A 87 -11.14 -8.26 5.61
N LEU A 88 -11.06 -7.81 4.36
CA LEU A 88 -9.98 -8.15 3.43
C LEU A 88 -8.71 -7.37 3.76
N ILE A 89 -8.78 -6.06 3.87
CA ILE A 89 -7.63 -5.18 4.09
C ILE A 89 -7.29 -5.08 5.59
N GLY A 90 -8.29 -5.19 6.46
CA GLY A 90 -8.17 -5.00 7.90
C GLY A 90 -8.50 -3.57 8.33
N GLY A 91 -9.37 -3.41 9.33
CA GLY A 91 -9.86 -2.10 9.78
C GLY A 91 -8.78 -1.11 10.19
N GLN A 92 -7.68 -1.57 10.81
CA GLN A 92 -6.55 -0.70 11.14
C GLN A 92 -5.86 -0.15 9.88
N ALA A 93 -5.65 -0.98 8.86
CA ALA A 93 -5.02 -0.54 7.61
C ALA A 93 -5.93 0.44 6.86
N LEU A 94 -7.24 0.19 6.80
CA LEU A 94 -8.21 1.12 6.21
C LEU A 94 -8.24 2.47 6.92
N SER A 95 -8.27 2.48 8.26
CA SER A 95 -8.20 3.73 9.02
C SER A 95 -6.96 4.54 8.68
N LEU A 96 -5.80 3.88 8.55
CA LEU A 96 -4.54 4.54 8.17
C LEU A 96 -4.54 5.02 6.72
N ILE A 97 -5.18 4.28 5.81
CA ILE A 97 -5.37 4.68 4.41
C ILE A 97 -6.18 5.99 4.37
N HIS A 98 -7.34 6.03 5.02
CA HIS A 98 -8.17 7.23 5.07
C HIS A 98 -7.41 8.43 5.65
N GLU A 99 -6.70 8.23 6.77
CA GLU A 99 -5.90 9.29 7.39
C GLU A 99 -4.76 9.77 6.48
N LEU A 100 -4.10 8.85 5.76
CA LEU A 100 -3.08 9.19 4.77
C LEU A 100 -3.66 10.08 3.67
N HIS A 101 -4.81 9.70 3.12
CA HIS A 101 -5.49 10.44 2.07
C HIS A 101 -5.86 11.85 2.51
N GLU A 102 -6.35 12.04 3.74
CA GLU A 102 -6.61 13.37 4.30
C GLU A 102 -5.34 14.21 4.43
N ILE A 103 -4.24 13.60 4.85
CA ILE A 103 -2.96 14.32 5.03
C ILE A 103 -2.42 14.77 3.69
N LEU A 104 -2.51 13.94 2.64
CA LEU A 104 -2.11 14.31 1.29
C LEU A 104 -2.92 15.50 0.77
N ASP A 105 -4.24 15.51 1.00
CA ASP A 105 -5.10 16.64 0.64
C ASP A 105 -4.70 17.92 1.39
N LYS A 106 -4.38 17.80 2.68
CA LYS A 106 -3.90 18.93 3.51
C LYS A 106 -2.51 19.42 3.08
N LEU A 107 -1.62 18.51 2.68
CA LEU A 107 -0.26 18.84 2.21
C LEU A 107 -0.29 19.59 0.87
N ARG A 108 -1.24 19.30 -0.01
CA ARG A 108 -1.49 20.06 -1.25
C ARG A 108 -1.78 21.55 -0.97
N LEU A 109 -2.40 21.87 0.17
CA LEU A 109 -2.80 23.24 0.50
C LEU A 109 -1.75 23.97 1.31
N ARG A 110 -1.20 23.33 2.35
CA ARG A 110 -0.22 23.96 3.23
C ARG A 110 0.73 22.92 3.82
N VAL A 111 2.02 23.19 3.65
CA VAL A 111 3.09 22.38 4.22
C VAL A 111 3.35 22.82 5.65
N THR A 112 3.31 21.89 6.59
CA THR A 112 3.78 22.11 7.96
C THR A 112 4.63 20.91 8.38
N LYS A 113 5.60 21.15 9.27
CA LYS A 113 6.39 20.07 9.87
C LYS A 113 5.49 18.99 10.46
N ALA A 114 4.47 19.39 11.22
CA ALA A 114 3.51 18.47 11.84
C ALA A 114 2.85 17.53 10.81
N ARG A 115 2.45 18.05 9.64
CA ARG A 115 1.86 17.25 8.57
C ARG A 115 2.85 16.28 7.93
N LEU A 116 4.08 16.72 7.67
CA LEU A 116 5.13 15.85 7.13
C LEU A 116 5.51 14.74 8.12
N THR A 117 5.59 15.07 9.42
CA THR A 117 5.83 14.07 10.48
C THR A 117 4.68 13.08 10.59
N ARG A 118 3.43 13.53 10.46
CA ARG A 118 2.24 12.68 10.50
C ARG A 118 2.16 11.78 9.27
N PHE A 119 2.38 12.32 8.06
CA PHE A 119 2.54 11.55 6.82
C PHE A 119 3.58 10.44 6.96
N ALA A 120 4.80 10.78 7.42
CA ALA A 120 5.88 9.81 7.58
C ALA A 120 5.56 8.75 8.66
N THR A 121 4.75 9.09 9.67
CA THR A 121 4.35 8.15 10.71
C THR A 121 3.30 7.16 10.19
N ILE A 122 2.24 7.66 9.57
CA ILE A 122 1.14 6.83 9.06
C ILE A 122 1.62 5.98 7.89
N GLY A 123 2.28 6.59 6.90
CA GLY A 123 2.77 5.86 5.74
C GLY A 123 3.74 4.73 6.13
N ARG A 124 4.52 4.93 7.20
CA ARG A 124 5.42 3.89 7.70
C ARG A 124 4.66 2.70 8.28
N GLU A 125 3.69 2.95 9.17
CA GLU A 125 2.96 1.85 9.81
C GLU A 125 2.04 1.15 8.81
N LEU A 126 1.40 1.91 7.91
CA LEU A 126 0.64 1.34 6.80
C LEU A 126 1.50 0.45 5.90
N ALA A 127 2.69 0.92 5.49
CA ALA A 127 3.58 0.13 4.63
C ALA A 127 4.03 -1.18 5.29
N LYS A 128 4.23 -1.20 6.61
CA LYS A 128 4.55 -2.44 7.33
C LYS A 128 3.37 -3.41 7.36
N LEU A 129 2.18 -2.93 7.70
CA LEU A 129 0.97 -3.76 7.78
C LEU A 129 0.71 -4.42 6.42
N LEU A 130 0.68 -3.62 5.36
CA LEU A 130 0.47 -4.10 4.00
C LEU A 130 1.60 -5.03 3.53
N ALA A 131 2.84 -4.83 3.96
CA ALA A 131 3.94 -5.74 3.63
C ALA A 131 3.78 -7.12 4.27
N VAL A 132 3.41 -7.19 5.54
CA VAL A 132 3.18 -8.46 6.25
C VAL A 132 2.00 -9.20 5.60
N GLN A 133 0.92 -8.49 5.36
CA GLN A 133 -0.27 -9.02 4.69
C GLN A 133 0.04 -9.50 3.27
N GLY A 134 0.79 -8.72 2.49
CA GLY A 134 1.23 -9.10 1.15
C GLY A 134 2.09 -10.37 1.14
N MET A 135 2.96 -10.57 2.13
CA MET A 135 3.72 -11.82 2.25
C MET A 135 2.81 -13.03 2.51
N ALA A 136 1.78 -12.88 3.34
CA ALA A 136 0.79 -13.93 3.57
C ALA A 136 0.00 -14.24 2.30
N TYR A 137 -0.45 -13.21 1.58
CA TYR A 137 -1.14 -13.35 0.29
C TYR A 137 -0.29 -14.04 -0.77
N ALA A 138 1.00 -13.72 -0.84
CA ALA A 138 1.90 -14.41 -1.75
C ALA A 138 1.97 -15.92 -1.45
N LYS A 139 1.89 -16.32 -0.18
CA LYS A 139 1.87 -17.74 0.18
C LYS A 139 0.58 -18.42 -0.26
N VAL A 140 -0.57 -17.78 -0.05
CA VAL A 140 -1.86 -18.27 -0.56
C VAL A 140 -1.82 -18.42 -2.09
N VAL A 141 -1.30 -17.44 -2.82
CA VAL A 141 -1.22 -17.50 -4.28
C VAL A 141 -0.29 -18.61 -4.77
N GLU A 142 0.83 -18.83 -4.07
CA GLU A 142 1.77 -19.93 -4.37
C GLU A 142 1.11 -21.30 -4.15
N ASP A 143 0.40 -21.49 -3.03
CA ASP A 143 -0.15 -22.78 -2.63
C ASP A 143 -1.50 -23.11 -3.30
N ALA A 144 -2.40 -22.13 -3.37
CA ALA A 144 -3.77 -22.29 -3.88
C ALA A 144 -3.91 -21.88 -5.35
N GLY A 145 -3.27 -20.79 -5.76
CA GLY A 145 -3.32 -20.29 -7.14
C GLY A 145 -2.37 -21.01 -8.09
N ARG A 146 -1.34 -21.69 -7.55
CA ARG A 146 -0.27 -22.35 -8.31
C ARG A 146 0.41 -21.43 -9.33
N ASP A 147 0.41 -20.10 -9.09
CA ASP A 147 1.12 -19.13 -9.91
C ASP A 147 2.34 -18.56 -9.13
N PRO A 148 3.53 -19.17 -9.27
CA PRO A 148 4.73 -18.71 -8.58
C PRO A 148 5.20 -17.33 -9.04
N TRP A 149 4.81 -16.88 -10.23
CA TRP A 149 5.18 -15.56 -10.74
C TRP A 149 4.35 -14.45 -10.10
N ALA A 150 3.03 -14.65 -9.97
CA ALA A 150 2.15 -13.76 -9.22
C ALA A 150 2.59 -13.68 -7.75
N ALA A 151 2.86 -14.82 -7.10
CA ALA A 151 3.41 -14.86 -5.76
C ALA A 151 4.73 -14.08 -5.64
N LYS A 152 5.66 -14.25 -6.60
CA LYS A 152 6.94 -13.51 -6.64
C LYS A 152 6.73 -12.00 -6.78
N ALA A 153 5.79 -11.57 -7.61
CA ALA A 153 5.45 -10.15 -7.77
C ALA A 153 4.92 -9.55 -6.46
N ILE A 154 4.00 -10.25 -5.76
CA ILE A 154 3.45 -9.84 -4.47
C ILE A 154 4.56 -9.77 -3.40
N ARG A 155 5.45 -10.77 -3.33
CA ARG A 155 6.62 -10.75 -2.42
C ARG A 155 7.52 -9.55 -2.71
N ARG A 156 7.75 -9.25 -3.98
CA ARG A 156 8.56 -8.09 -4.38
C ARG A 156 7.89 -6.79 -3.92
N ALA A 157 6.60 -6.60 -4.20
CA ALA A 157 5.83 -5.43 -3.75
C ALA A 157 5.92 -5.26 -2.21
N SER A 158 5.80 -6.36 -1.48
CA SER A 158 5.92 -6.39 -0.01
C SER A 158 7.31 -5.97 0.47
N LYS A 159 8.38 -6.37 -0.21
CA LYS A 159 9.76 -5.91 0.10
C LYS A 159 9.95 -4.43 -0.18
N GLU A 160 9.37 -3.92 -1.27
CA GLU A 160 9.41 -2.49 -1.61
C GLU A 160 8.67 -1.66 -0.53
N LEU A 161 7.53 -2.14 -0.03
CA LEU A 161 6.83 -1.52 1.09
C LEU A 161 7.68 -1.47 2.37
N LEU A 162 8.42 -2.54 2.71
CA LEU A 162 9.35 -2.53 3.86
C LEU A 162 10.50 -1.53 3.66
N SER A 163 11.04 -1.43 2.45
CA SER A 163 12.04 -0.43 2.07
C SER A 163 11.50 0.99 2.24
N MET A 164 10.29 1.25 1.74
CA MET A 164 9.60 2.53 1.90
C MET A 164 9.37 2.89 3.37
N SER A 165 8.91 1.94 4.20
CA SER A 165 8.76 2.11 5.65
C SER A 165 10.07 2.56 6.31
N SER A 166 11.20 1.96 5.91
CA SER A 166 12.53 2.32 6.44
C SER A 166 12.91 3.75 6.05
N LYS A 167 12.61 4.18 4.83
CA LYS A 167 12.87 5.55 4.36
C LYS A 167 11.96 6.59 5.03
N LEU A 168 10.69 6.25 5.28
CA LEU A 168 9.78 7.10 6.06
C LEU A 168 10.23 7.23 7.53
N LYS A 169 10.79 6.17 8.12
CA LYS A 169 11.44 6.23 9.44
C LYS A 169 12.60 7.23 9.46
N LEU A 170 13.46 7.20 8.44
CA LEU A 170 14.58 8.13 8.31
C LEU A 170 14.09 9.56 8.12
N MET A 171 13.08 9.79 7.26
CA MET A 171 12.45 11.09 7.08
C MET A 171 11.94 11.67 8.39
N LYS A 172 11.21 10.87 9.20
CA LYS A 172 10.74 11.29 10.52
C LYS A 172 11.89 11.73 11.44
N ARG A 173 12.99 10.98 11.46
CA ARG A 173 14.18 11.32 12.26
C ARG A 173 14.84 12.61 11.78
N ALA A 174 15.02 12.76 10.47
CA ALA A 174 15.58 13.98 9.88
C ALA A 174 14.74 15.22 10.23
N LEU A 175 13.42 15.14 10.11
CA LEU A 175 12.50 16.23 10.47
C LEU A 175 12.57 16.60 11.96
N ALA A 176 12.87 15.65 12.84
CA ALA A 176 13.07 15.93 14.26
C ALA A 176 14.41 16.65 14.50
N LEU A 177 15.50 16.16 13.90
CA LEU A 177 16.85 16.75 14.02
C LEU A 177 16.92 18.18 13.49
N PHE A 178 16.31 18.46 12.34
CA PHE A 178 16.24 19.81 11.78
C PHE A 178 15.62 20.83 12.75
N SER A 179 14.76 20.39 13.66
CA SER A 179 14.14 21.30 14.63
C SER A 179 14.95 21.52 15.88
N LEU A 180 15.83 20.58 16.23
CA LEU A 180 16.77 20.75 17.34
C LEU A 180 17.93 21.67 16.96
N LEU A 181 18.29 21.72 15.68
CA LEU A 181 19.35 22.59 15.16
C LEU A 181 18.88 24.01 14.83
N ALA A 182 17.56 24.22 14.75
CA ALA A 182 16.95 25.52 14.46
C ALA A 182 16.41 26.24 15.71
N SER A 183 16.57 25.61 16.88
CA SER A 183 16.25 26.12 18.22
C SER A 183 17.52 26.41 18.99
#